data_AF-A0A2N0XFX3-F1
#
_entry.id   AF-A0A2N0XFX3-F1
#
_cell.length_a   1.000
_cell.length_b   1.000
_cell.length_c   1.000
_cell.angle_alpha   90.00
_cell.angle_beta   90.00
_cell.angle_gamma   90.00
#
_symmetry.space_group_name_H-M   'P 1'
#
loop_
_entity.id
_entity.type
_entity.pdbx_description
1 polymer ?
#
loop_
_entity_poly.entity_id
_entity_poly.type
_entity_poly.pdbx_seq_one_letter_code
_entity_poly.pdbx_strand_id
1 'polypeptide(L)'
;MEFSPFNTIVKLCLQGMSKEEKGENEEAGKLFLQGWNEATNDFEKFLAAYYIARHQKTPSEKLKWLETALEYALKTNDDTVKSAFPALYSNIAQCYEDLSDTGNSKKNFELAISFKNNLSDKGPFYHGTKADLQVGDLLTAGGHSNYKSEFRMNHIYFTALVNGAGLAAALAKGDGRERVYIVEPTGEYENDPNVTDKKFPGNPTRSYRSESPLKIVGEVVDWVKPSPEELQRFREKLDNSKGSIIN
;
A
#
# COMPACT_ATOMS: atom_id res chain seq x y z
N MET A 1 13.02 -2.00 2.15
CA MET A 1 13.16 -1.37 0.81
C MET A 1 11.93 -0.52 0.57
N GLU A 2 12.00 0.65 -0.05
CA GLU A 2 10.80 1.47 -0.29
C GLU A 2 9.95 0.85 -1.42
N PHE A 3 8.64 0.72 -1.21
CA PHE A 3 7.73 0.30 -2.26
C PHE A 3 7.72 1.31 -3.39
N SER A 4 7.93 0.84 -4.63
CA SER A 4 7.91 1.69 -5.80
C SER A 4 7.06 1.07 -6.91
N PRO A 5 6.11 1.81 -7.50
CA PRO A 5 5.38 1.35 -8.68
C PRO A 5 6.30 1.18 -9.90
N PHE A 6 7.53 1.70 -9.84
CA PHE A 6 8.53 1.58 -10.89
C PHE A 6 9.39 0.32 -10.78
N ASN A 7 9.35 -0.39 -9.64
CA ASN A 7 10.04 -1.65 -9.43
C ASN A 7 9.56 -2.71 -10.45
N THR A 8 10.50 -3.46 -11.03
CA THR A 8 10.22 -4.44 -12.09
C THR A 8 9.24 -5.52 -11.63
N ILE A 9 9.40 -6.04 -10.42
CA ILE A 9 8.54 -7.11 -9.89
C ILE A 9 7.15 -6.57 -9.54
N VAL A 10 7.07 -5.35 -9.02
CA VAL A 10 5.79 -4.66 -8.81
C VAL A 10 5.05 -4.46 -10.14
N LYS A 11 5.74 -4.10 -11.22
CA LYS A 11 5.15 -3.99 -12.57
C LYS A 11 4.63 -5.33 -13.09
N LEU A 12 5.42 -6.41 -12.95
CA LEU A 12 4.99 -7.75 -13.33
C LEU A 12 3.74 -8.18 -12.55
N CYS A 13 3.68 -7.88 -11.24
CA CYS A 13 2.49 -8.16 -10.43
C CYS A 13 1.27 -7.37 -10.91
N LEU A 14 1.43 -6.08 -11.23
CA LEU A 14 0.33 -5.26 -11.78
C LEU A 14 -0.16 -5.75 -13.14
N GLN A 15 0.76 -6.20 -14.01
CA GLN A 15 0.39 -6.81 -15.28
C GLN A 15 -0.36 -8.12 -15.07
N GLY A 16 0.10 -8.97 -14.13
CA GLY A 16 -0.59 -10.19 -13.74
C GLY A 16 -2.01 -9.92 -13.24
N MET A 17 -2.19 -8.94 -12.35
CA MET A 17 -3.53 -8.52 -11.89
C MET A 17 -4.42 -8.03 -13.02
N SER A 18 -3.88 -7.26 -13.97
CA SER A 18 -4.65 -6.83 -15.15
C SER A 18 -5.06 -8.00 -16.04
N LYS A 19 -4.29 -9.09 -16.08
CA LYS A 19 -4.63 -10.34 -16.75
C LYS A 19 -5.73 -11.09 -15.99
N GLU A 20 -5.66 -11.15 -14.66
CA GLU A 20 -6.74 -11.71 -13.82
C GLU A 20 -8.06 -10.98 -14.05
N GLU A 21 -8.06 -9.64 -14.09
CA GLU A 21 -9.26 -8.82 -14.35
C GLU A 21 -9.91 -9.14 -15.72
N LYS A 22 -9.12 -9.65 -16.68
CA LYS A 22 -9.58 -10.07 -18.01
C LYS A 22 -9.94 -11.56 -18.09
N GLY A 23 -9.77 -12.31 -16.99
CA GLY A 23 -9.98 -13.77 -16.95
C GLY A 23 -8.82 -14.60 -17.53
N GLU A 24 -7.70 -13.97 -17.88
CA GLU A 24 -6.52 -14.61 -18.47
C GLU A 24 -5.61 -15.20 -17.37
N ASN A 25 -6.14 -16.16 -16.61
CA ASN A 25 -5.50 -16.68 -15.38
C ASN A 25 -4.17 -17.41 -15.61
N GLU A 26 -3.98 -18.07 -16.75
CA GLU A 26 -2.73 -18.78 -17.05
C GLU A 26 -1.59 -17.78 -17.32
N GLU A 27 -1.88 -16.73 -18.09
CA GLU A 27 -0.97 -15.63 -18.42
C GLU A 27 -0.62 -14.82 -17.18
N ALA A 28 -1.60 -14.58 -16.30
CA ALA A 28 -1.36 -13.99 -14.99
C ALA A 28 -0.36 -14.83 -14.18
N GLY A 29 -0.58 -16.15 -14.10
CA GLY A 29 0.34 -17.09 -13.43
C GLY A 29 1.77 -17.06 -14.00
N LYS A 30 1.92 -16.99 -15.33
CA LYS A 30 3.23 -16.86 -16.00
C LYS A 30 3.96 -15.58 -15.57
N LEU A 31 3.26 -14.45 -15.48
CA LEU A 31 3.83 -13.17 -15.06
C LEU A 31 4.28 -13.19 -13.58
N PHE A 32 3.48 -13.78 -12.70
CA PHE A 32 3.86 -13.91 -11.28
C PHE A 32 5.07 -14.84 -11.10
N LEU A 33 5.13 -15.94 -11.86
CA LEU A 33 6.28 -16.84 -11.86
C LEU A 33 7.54 -16.19 -12.43
N GLN A 34 7.41 -15.38 -13.48
CA GLN A 34 8.50 -14.55 -13.99
C GLN A 34 9.00 -13.61 -12.89
N GLY A 35 8.09 -12.91 -12.20
CA GLY A 35 8.43 -12.04 -11.09
C GLY A 35 9.19 -12.77 -9.97
N TRP A 36 8.81 -14.01 -9.67
CA TRP A 36 9.54 -14.85 -8.71
C TRP A 36 10.95 -15.17 -9.18
N ASN A 37 11.13 -15.55 -10.44
CA ASN A 37 12.46 -15.92 -10.97
C ASN A 37 13.40 -14.71 -11.07
N GLU A 38 12.87 -13.53 -11.37
CA GLU A 38 13.64 -12.29 -11.52
C GLU A 38 13.84 -11.54 -10.20
N ALA A 39 13.10 -11.87 -9.14
CA ALA A 39 13.21 -11.23 -7.84
C ALA A 39 14.63 -11.32 -7.27
N THR A 40 15.17 -10.17 -6.86
CA THR A 40 16.55 -9.97 -6.41
C THR A 40 16.68 -9.76 -4.91
N ASN A 41 15.57 -9.54 -4.21
CA ASN A 41 15.53 -9.29 -2.77
C ASN A 41 14.28 -9.92 -2.11
N ASP A 42 14.29 -9.95 -0.77
CA ASP A 42 13.24 -10.61 0.01
C ASP A 42 11.86 -9.98 -0.17
N PHE A 43 11.77 -8.65 -0.30
CA PHE A 43 10.50 -7.96 -0.55
C PHE A 43 9.87 -8.40 -1.89
N GLU A 44 10.68 -8.46 -2.94
CA GLU A 44 10.25 -8.92 -4.26
C GLU A 44 9.84 -10.40 -4.24
N LYS A 45 10.58 -11.26 -3.52
CA LYS A 45 10.24 -12.68 -3.35
C LYS A 45 8.92 -12.85 -2.61
N PHE A 46 8.72 -12.11 -1.52
CA PHE A 46 7.46 -12.06 -0.78
C PHE A 46 6.29 -11.74 -1.72
N LEU A 47 6.42 -10.64 -2.48
CA LEU A 47 5.35 -10.16 -3.34
C LEU A 47 5.00 -11.18 -4.42
N ALA A 48 6.00 -11.70 -5.14
CA ALA A 48 5.78 -12.68 -6.18
C ALA A 48 5.17 -13.97 -5.64
N ALA A 49 5.67 -14.51 -4.53
CA ALA A 49 5.13 -15.71 -3.89
C ALA A 49 3.65 -15.54 -3.48
N TYR A 50 3.29 -14.36 -2.95
CA TYR A 50 1.92 -14.06 -2.57
C TYR A 50 0.94 -14.17 -3.75
N TYR A 51 1.31 -13.63 -4.92
CA TYR A 51 0.44 -13.75 -6.10
C TYR A 51 0.47 -15.13 -6.73
N ILE A 52 1.62 -15.83 -6.73
CA ILE A 52 1.68 -17.23 -7.19
C ILE A 52 0.71 -18.11 -6.39
N ALA A 53 0.60 -17.88 -5.07
CA ALA A 53 -0.33 -18.63 -4.21
C ALA A 53 -1.79 -18.56 -4.70
N ARG A 54 -2.23 -17.42 -5.26
CA ARG A 54 -3.60 -17.23 -5.76
C ARG A 54 -3.95 -18.11 -6.95
N HIS A 55 -2.94 -18.59 -7.69
CA HIS A 55 -3.10 -19.41 -8.88
C HIS A 55 -2.90 -20.92 -8.64
N GLN A 56 -2.67 -21.32 -7.39
CA GLN A 56 -2.51 -22.74 -7.06
C GLN A 56 -3.85 -23.45 -7.02
N LYS A 57 -3.88 -24.68 -7.51
CA LYS A 57 -5.13 -25.46 -7.67
C LYS A 57 -5.54 -26.17 -6.39
N THR A 58 -4.56 -26.50 -5.54
CA THR A 58 -4.80 -27.26 -4.32
C THR A 58 -4.52 -26.39 -3.08
N PRO A 59 -5.26 -26.59 -1.97
CA PRO A 59 -4.98 -25.92 -0.71
C PRO A 59 -3.54 -26.15 -0.21
N SER A 60 -2.96 -27.33 -0.46
CA SER A 60 -1.58 -27.64 -0.07
C SER A 60 -0.54 -26.84 -0.85
N GLU A 61 -0.69 -26.70 -2.17
CA GLU A 61 0.21 -25.88 -2.99
C GLU A 61 0.05 -24.40 -2.66
N LYS A 62 -1.19 -23.93 -2.45
CA LYS A 62 -1.48 -22.57 -2.01
C LYS A 62 -0.81 -22.27 -0.68
N LEU A 63 -0.97 -23.17 0.31
CA LEU A 63 -0.34 -23.06 1.62
C LEU A 63 1.18 -22.93 1.49
N LYS A 64 1.83 -23.80 0.73
CA LYS A 64 3.29 -23.76 0.52
C LYS A 64 3.76 -22.40 0.01
N TRP A 65 3.05 -21.81 -0.95
CA TRP A 65 3.40 -20.49 -1.48
C TRP A 65 3.10 -19.35 -0.51
N LEU A 66 2.01 -19.43 0.27
CA LEU A 66 1.72 -18.44 1.31
C LEU A 66 2.75 -18.50 2.45
N GLU A 67 3.18 -19.69 2.87
CA GLU A 67 4.24 -19.88 3.86
C GLU A 67 5.58 -19.38 3.33
N THR A 68 5.88 -19.62 2.04
CA THR A 68 7.05 -19.04 1.38
C THR A 68 6.98 -17.52 1.39
N ALA A 69 5.83 -16.93 1.03
CA ALA A 69 5.63 -15.49 1.09
C ALA A 69 5.85 -14.96 2.51
N LEU A 70 5.30 -15.64 3.52
CA LEU A 70 5.47 -15.29 4.93
C LEU A 70 6.93 -15.35 5.39
N GLU A 71 7.70 -16.36 4.96
CA GLU A 71 9.12 -16.48 5.29
C GLU A 71 9.90 -15.25 4.81
N TYR A 72 9.74 -14.86 3.55
CA TYR A 72 10.41 -13.67 3.00
C TYR A 72 9.89 -12.36 3.61
N ALA A 73 8.61 -12.34 3.96
CA ALA A 73 7.98 -11.21 4.62
C ALA A 73 8.59 -10.96 6.02
N LEU A 74 8.78 -12.04 6.78
CA LEU A 74 9.43 -12.02 8.09
C LEU A 74 10.92 -11.66 8.00
N LYS A 75 11.64 -12.08 6.95
CA LYS A 75 13.05 -11.69 6.72
C LYS A 75 13.20 -10.20 6.44
N THR A 76 12.27 -9.62 5.67
CA THR A 76 12.27 -8.19 5.36
C THR A 76 12.07 -7.34 6.61
N ASN A 77 11.13 -7.74 7.49
CA ASN A 77 10.87 -7.15 8.82
C ASN A 77 10.68 -5.61 8.85
N ASP A 78 10.15 -5.01 7.79
CA ASP A 78 9.84 -3.58 7.71
C ASP A 78 8.32 -3.30 7.76
N ASP A 79 7.94 -2.04 8.00
CA ASP A 79 6.53 -1.63 8.14
C ASP A 79 5.72 -1.85 6.84
N THR A 80 6.39 -1.77 5.68
CA THR A 80 5.82 -2.05 4.35
C THR A 80 5.20 -3.44 4.31
N VAL A 81 5.90 -4.43 4.86
CA VAL A 81 5.47 -5.84 4.80
C VAL A 81 4.69 -6.29 6.03
N LYS A 82 4.98 -5.74 7.22
CA LYS A 82 4.24 -6.07 8.45
C LYS A 82 2.74 -5.82 8.33
N SER A 83 2.37 -4.76 7.60
CA SER A 83 0.97 -4.44 7.31
C SER A 83 0.23 -5.55 6.55
N ALA A 84 0.94 -6.44 5.84
CA ALA A 84 0.35 -7.58 5.12
C ALA A 84 0.13 -8.82 6.00
N PHE A 85 0.73 -8.87 7.20
CA PHE A 85 0.65 -10.06 8.07
C PHE A 85 -0.78 -10.47 8.44
N PRO A 86 -1.72 -9.57 8.78
CA PRO A 86 -3.09 -9.97 9.09
C PRO A 86 -3.74 -10.77 7.94
N ALA A 87 -3.61 -10.28 6.70
CA ALA A 87 -4.15 -10.95 5.52
C ALA A 87 -3.42 -12.27 5.24
N LEU A 88 -2.08 -12.27 5.35
CA LEU A 88 -1.25 -13.43 5.07
C LEU A 88 -1.53 -14.58 6.03
N TYR A 89 -1.55 -14.31 7.34
CA TYR A 89 -1.87 -15.30 8.35
C TYR A 89 -3.31 -15.80 8.24
N SER A 90 -4.28 -14.93 7.91
CA SER A 90 -5.67 -15.35 7.68
C SER A 90 -5.78 -16.29 6.47
N ASN A 91 -5.08 -16.00 5.37
CA ASN A 91 -5.06 -16.86 4.19
C ASN A 91 -4.39 -18.22 4.46
N ILE A 92 -3.31 -18.23 5.26
CA ILE A 92 -2.65 -19.46 5.71
C ILE A 92 -3.59 -20.27 6.61
N ALA A 93 -4.27 -19.62 7.55
CA ALA A 93 -5.24 -20.25 8.44
C ALA A 93 -6.39 -20.92 7.66
N GLN A 94 -6.88 -20.26 6.61
CA GLN A 94 -7.90 -20.83 5.72
C GLN A 94 -7.38 -22.06 4.98
N CYS A 95 -6.14 -22.04 4.49
CA CYS A 95 -5.57 -23.22 3.81
C CYS A 95 -5.43 -24.40 4.78
N TYR A 96 -5.06 -24.15 6.04
CA TYR A 96 -5.03 -25.20 7.07
C TYR A 96 -6.44 -25.74 7.38
N GLU A 97 -7.46 -24.89 7.41
CA GLU A 97 -8.86 -25.31 7.57
C GLU A 97 -9.33 -26.19 6.41
N ASP A 98 -9.04 -25.80 5.16
CA ASP A 98 -9.35 -26.56 3.95
C ASP A 98 -8.63 -27.92 3.94
N LEU A 99 -7.50 -28.04 4.64
CA LEU A 99 -6.74 -29.28 4.85
C LEU A 99 -7.15 -30.04 6.12
N SER A 100 -8.18 -29.58 6.83
CA SER A 100 -8.70 -30.16 8.08
C SER A 100 -7.70 -30.13 9.27
N ASP A 101 -6.69 -29.27 9.22
CA ASP A 101 -5.76 -29.00 10.32
C ASP A 101 -6.25 -27.81 11.16
N THR A 102 -7.18 -28.10 12.06
CA THR A 102 -7.82 -27.09 12.91
C THR A 102 -6.84 -26.46 13.91
N GLY A 103 -5.78 -27.18 14.30
CA GLY A 103 -4.77 -26.69 15.23
C GLY A 103 -3.94 -25.56 14.64
N ASN A 104 -3.38 -25.78 13.45
CA ASN A 104 -2.63 -24.74 12.76
C ASN A 104 -3.53 -23.62 12.22
N SER A 105 -4.76 -23.94 11.81
CA SER A 105 -5.73 -22.90 11.41
C SER A 105 -5.97 -21.90 12.55
N LYS A 106 -6.33 -22.38 13.75
CA LYS A 106 -6.58 -21.53 14.92
C LYS A 106 -5.36 -20.67 15.27
N LYS A 107 -4.18 -21.28 15.33
CA LYS A 107 -2.91 -20.59 15.62
C LYS A 107 -2.67 -19.41 14.66
N ASN A 108 -2.90 -19.63 13.36
CA ASN A 108 -2.67 -18.59 12.37
C ASN A 108 -3.73 -17.48 12.43
N PHE A 109 -5.00 -17.79 12.74
CA PHE A 109 -6.00 -16.75 12.99
C PHE A 109 -5.67 -15.89 14.22
N GLU A 110 -5.16 -16.48 15.29
CA GLU A 110 -4.69 -15.74 16.48
C GLU A 110 -3.52 -14.79 16.12
N LEU A 111 -2.57 -15.27 15.31
CA LEU A 111 -1.49 -14.43 14.78
C LEU A 111 -2.04 -13.29 13.92
N ALA A 112 -2.97 -13.56 13.00
CA ALA A 112 -3.59 -12.53 12.17
C ALA A 112 -4.23 -11.42 13.00
N ILE A 113 -4.95 -11.77 14.07
CA ILE A 113 -5.58 -10.83 15.00
C ILE A 113 -4.51 -10.00 15.73
N SER A 114 -3.42 -10.62 16.18
CA SER A 114 -2.34 -9.92 16.91
C SER A 114 -1.68 -8.80 16.10
N PHE A 115 -1.72 -8.88 14.76
CA PHE A 115 -1.18 -7.86 13.86
C PHE A 115 -2.22 -6.82 13.37
N LYS A 116 -3.53 -7.06 13.53
CA LYS A 116 -4.58 -6.29 12.83
C LYS A 116 -4.65 -4.80 13.21
N ASN A 117 -4.25 -4.44 14.43
CA ASN A 117 -4.37 -3.06 14.95
C ASN A 117 -3.03 -2.46 15.42
N ASN A 118 -1.90 -3.11 15.11
CA ASN A 118 -0.61 -2.69 15.64
C ASN A 118 0.14 -1.84 14.60
N LEU A 119 -0.24 -0.56 14.48
CA LEU A 119 0.50 0.41 13.66
C LEU A 119 1.83 0.73 14.34
N SER A 120 2.88 -0.01 13.97
CA SER A 120 4.24 0.17 14.49
C SER A 120 5.01 1.31 13.84
N ASP A 121 4.54 1.80 12.69
CA ASP A 121 5.25 2.79 11.89
C ASP A 121 5.50 4.07 12.68
N LYS A 122 6.77 4.49 12.77
CA LYS A 122 7.19 5.69 13.50
C LYS A 122 7.49 6.88 12.58
N GLY A 123 7.22 6.75 11.29
CA GLY A 123 7.57 7.75 10.30
C GLY A 123 9.08 7.77 9.98
N PRO A 124 9.65 8.92 9.61
CA PRO A 124 9.00 10.22 9.47
C PRO A 124 7.81 10.19 8.49
N PHE A 125 6.82 11.05 8.73
CA PHE A 125 5.63 11.16 7.89
C PHE A 125 5.65 12.42 7.04
N TYR A 126 5.01 12.34 5.89
CA TYR A 126 5.01 13.37 4.87
C TYR A 126 3.61 13.66 4.34
N HIS A 127 3.32 14.95 4.13
CA HIS A 127 2.10 15.42 3.51
C HIS A 127 2.44 16.22 2.25
N GLY A 128 1.96 15.73 1.10
CA GLY A 128 2.12 16.41 -0.19
C GLY A 128 0.93 17.29 -0.51
N THR A 129 1.16 18.57 -0.82
CA THR A 129 0.09 19.53 -1.11
C THR A 129 0.58 20.71 -1.95
N LYS A 130 -0.34 21.59 -2.34
CA LYS A 130 -0.06 22.91 -2.90
C LYS A 130 -0.42 24.06 -1.95
N ALA A 131 -0.92 23.73 -0.75
CA ALA A 131 -1.15 24.71 0.29
C ALA A 131 0.17 25.29 0.81
N ASP A 132 0.19 26.60 1.02
CA ASP A 132 1.32 27.32 1.59
C ASP A 132 1.19 27.33 3.12
N LEU A 133 1.86 26.37 3.77
CA LEU A 133 1.84 26.11 5.21
C LEU A 133 3.22 26.44 5.77
N GLN A 134 3.26 26.80 7.05
CA GLN A 134 4.48 27.13 7.79
C GLN A 134 4.75 26.09 8.88
N VAL A 135 6.01 25.98 9.28
CA VAL A 135 6.38 25.16 10.45
C VAL A 135 5.66 25.70 11.69
N GLY A 136 5.03 24.79 12.43
CA GLY A 136 4.19 25.12 13.58
C GLY A 136 2.69 25.14 13.27
N ASP A 137 2.29 25.19 12.00
CA ASP A 137 0.88 25.11 11.60
C ASP A 137 0.27 23.75 11.98
N LEU A 138 -1.03 23.78 12.27
CA LEU A 138 -1.85 22.59 12.44
C LEU A 138 -2.72 22.41 11.19
N LEU A 139 -2.41 21.39 10.40
CA LEU A 139 -3.24 20.96 9.29
C LEU A 139 -4.44 20.19 9.83
N THR A 140 -5.65 20.63 9.50
CA THR A 140 -6.92 20.01 9.94
C THR A 140 -7.67 19.39 8.78
N ALA A 141 -8.56 18.43 9.08
CA ALA A 141 -9.51 17.91 8.11
C ALA A 141 -10.55 18.98 7.67
N GLY A 142 -11.40 18.64 6.70
CA GLY A 142 -12.50 19.49 6.20
C GLY A 142 -12.23 20.21 4.88
N GLY A 143 -11.05 20.02 4.28
CA GLY A 143 -10.73 20.53 2.95
C GLY A 143 -11.51 19.83 1.82
N HIS A 144 -11.50 20.43 0.62
CA HIS A 144 -12.06 19.77 -0.57
C HIS A 144 -11.16 18.65 -1.06
N SER A 145 -11.75 17.57 -1.59
CA SER A 145 -10.99 16.48 -2.17
C SER A 145 -10.18 16.91 -3.40
N ASN A 146 -8.93 16.46 -3.47
CA ASN A 146 -8.08 16.60 -4.65
C ASN A 146 -8.57 15.78 -5.85
N TYR A 147 -9.47 14.81 -5.63
CA TYR A 147 -9.91 13.88 -6.68
C TYR A 147 -11.35 14.15 -7.11
N LYS A 148 -12.28 14.36 -6.18
CA LYS A 148 -13.71 14.57 -6.47
C LYS A 148 -14.25 15.83 -5.80
N SER A 149 -14.50 16.88 -6.59
CA SER A 149 -14.82 18.24 -6.11
C SER A 149 -15.99 18.31 -5.13
N GLU A 150 -16.93 17.38 -5.21
CA GLU A 150 -18.13 17.31 -4.38
C GLU A 150 -17.88 16.81 -2.94
N PHE A 151 -16.69 16.29 -2.63
CA PHE A 151 -16.37 15.77 -1.29
C PHE A 151 -15.59 16.76 -0.44
N ARG A 152 -16.03 16.91 0.81
CA ARG A 152 -15.21 17.41 1.92
C ARG A 152 -14.57 16.22 2.63
N MET A 153 -13.26 16.30 2.82
CA MET A 153 -12.49 15.21 3.42
C MET A 153 -12.65 15.22 4.93
N ASN A 154 -13.04 14.08 5.52
CA ASN A 154 -13.16 13.89 6.96
C ASN A 154 -11.80 13.65 7.63
N HIS A 155 -10.80 13.29 6.83
CA HIS A 155 -9.47 12.95 7.29
C HIS A 155 -8.39 13.76 6.56
N ILE A 156 -7.22 13.83 7.18
CA ILE A 156 -5.98 14.33 6.59
C ILE A 156 -5.14 13.12 6.18
N TYR A 157 -4.62 13.14 4.96
CA TYR A 157 -3.88 12.01 4.38
C TYR A 157 -2.39 12.31 4.35
N PHE A 158 -1.59 11.32 4.72
CA PHE A 158 -0.13 11.43 4.78
C PHE A 158 0.50 10.07 4.52
N THR A 159 1.82 10.03 4.32
CA THR A 159 2.54 8.79 4.04
C THR A 159 3.92 8.81 4.67
N ALA A 160 4.47 7.64 5.00
CA ALA A 160 5.87 7.53 5.40
C ALA A 160 6.85 7.47 4.21
N LEU A 161 6.35 7.62 2.97
CA LEU A 161 7.13 7.61 1.74
C LEU A 161 7.22 9.02 1.14
N VAL A 162 8.41 9.62 1.16
CA VAL A 162 8.63 11.00 0.70
C VAL A 162 8.23 11.20 -0.78
N ASN A 163 8.57 10.23 -1.63
CA ASN A 163 8.21 10.27 -3.05
C ASN A 163 6.71 10.05 -3.26
N GLY A 164 6.06 9.29 -2.37
CA GLY A 164 4.60 9.17 -2.34
C GLY A 164 3.93 10.51 -2.04
N ALA A 165 4.45 11.27 -1.08
CA ALA A 165 3.99 12.64 -0.81
C ALA A 165 4.30 13.59 -1.98
N GLY A 166 5.46 13.47 -2.63
CA GLY A 166 5.78 14.24 -3.85
C GLY A 166 4.76 14.03 -4.97
N LEU A 167 4.37 12.77 -5.23
CA LEU A 167 3.31 12.45 -6.18
C LEU A 167 1.96 13.06 -5.76
N ALA A 168 1.60 13.00 -4.48
CA ALA A 168 0.39 13.62 -3.96
C ALA A 168 0.39 15.14 -4.16
N ALA A 169 1.53 15.82 -3.94
CA ALA A 169 1.68 17.25 -4.18
C ALA A 169 1.48 17.62 -5.66
N ALA A 170 2.04 16.83 -6.58
CA ALA A 170 1.87 17.03 -8.02
C ALA A 170 0.43 16.79 -8.52
N LEU A 171 -0.31 15.90 -7.84
CA LEU A 171 -1.72 15.62 -8.12
C LEU A 171 -2.69 16.56 -7.39
N ALA A 172 -2.23 17.32 -6.40
CA ALA A 172 -3.08 18.22 -5.63
C ALA A 172 -3.71 19.32 -6.52
N LYS A 173 -4.96 19.68 -6.22
CA LYS A 173 -5.67 20.75 -6.91
C LYS A 173 -5.13 22.12 -6.50
N GLY A 174 -5.32 23.10 -7.39
CA GLY A 174 -4.88 24.48 -7.22
C GLY A 174 -3.61 24.81 -8.01
N ASP A 175 -3.34 26.11 -8.12
CA ASP A 175 -2.23 26.68 -8.90
C ASP A 175 -1.00 27.00 -8.03
N GLY A 176 -1.05 26.65 -6.75
CA GLY A 176 0.06 26.79 -5.82
C GLY A 176 1.25 25.91 -6.19
N ARG A 177 2.41 26.26 -5.63
CA ARG A 177 3.62 25.45 -5.76
C ARG A 177 3.45 24.10 -5.07
N GLU A 178 3.92 23.04 -5.69
CA GLU A 178 4.00 21.70 -5.09
C GLU A 178 4.98 21.70 -3.91
N ARG A 179 4.52 21.19 -2.77
CA ARG A 179 5.27 21.15 -1.51
C ARG A 179 5.10 19.82 -0.81
N VAL A 180 6.13 19.39 -0.10
CA VAL A 180 6.12 18.18 0.73
C VAL A 180 6.53 18.58 2.14
N TYR A 181 5.60 18.46 3.09
CA TYR A 181 5.86 18.79 4.49
C TYR A 181 6.17 17.54 5.29
N ILE A 182 7.08 17.65 6.26
CA ILE A 182 7.25 16.68 7.33
C ILE A 182 6.17 16.96 8.37
N VAL A 183 5.44 15.93 8.75
CA VAL A 183 4.27 16.07 9.63
C VAL A 183 4.34 15.12 10.83
N GLU A 184 3.82 15.57 11.96
CA GLU A 184 3.63 14.76 13.15
C GLU A 184 2.13 14.65 13.47
N PRO A 185 1.56 13.43 13.52
CA PRO A 185 0.20 13.23 13.99
C PRO A 185 0.06 13.69 15.45
N THR A 186 -0.97 14.49 15.74
CA THR A 186 -1.27 14.94 17.11
C THR A 186 -2.17 13.96 17.88
N GLY A 187 -2.70 12.95 17.19
CA GLY A 187 -3.56 11.91 17.75
C GLY A 187 -3.45 10.60 16.97
N GLU A 188 -4.44 9.72 17.15
CA GLU A 188 -4.49 8.44 16.46
C GLU A 188 -4.63 8.60 14.94
N TYR A 189 -4.12 7.62 14.21
CA TYR A 189 -4.25 7.52 12.77
C TYR A 189 -4.41 6.06 12.38
N GLU A 190 -4.91 5.85 11.17
CA GLU A 190 -5.15 4.51 10.63
C GLU A 190 -4.56 4.38 9.21
N ASN A 191 -4.44 3.14 8.73
CA ASN A 191 -4.10 2.87 7.34
C ASN A 191 -5.12 3.54 6.40
N ASP A 192 -4.66 4.13 5.30
CA ASP A 192 -5.57 4.66 4.28
C ASP A 192 -6.30 3.50 3.58
N PRO A 193 -7.63 3.37 3.76
CA PRO A 193 -8.39 2.27 3.19
C PRO A 193 -8.54 2.39 1.67
N ASN A 194 -8.15 3.51 1.06
CA ASN A 194 -8.21 3.67 -0.40
C ASN A 194 -7.06 2.95 -1.12
N VAL A 195 -5.97 2.64 -0.41
CA VAL A 195 -4.77 2.00 -0.97
C VAL A 195 -4.28 0.78 -0.19
N THR A 196 -4.79 0.56 1.02
CA THR A 196 -4.49 -0.62 1.84
C THR A 196 -5.38 -1.81 1.44
N ASP A 197 -4.77 -3.00 1.31
CA ASP A 197 -5.43 -4.26 0.93
C ASP A 197 -6.27 -4.15 -0.36
N LYS A 198 -5.86 -3.27 -1.29
CA LYS A 198 -6.53 -3.10 -2.60
C LYS A 198 -5.87 -3.92 -3.67
N LYS A 199 -4.74 -3.42 -4.19
CA LYS A 199 -3.97 -4.12 -5.22
C LYS A 199 -2.99 -5.08 -4.59
N PHE A 200 -2.32 -4.62 -3.54
CA PHE A 200 -1.27 -5.33 -2.82
C PHE A 200 -1.74 -5.65 -1.39
N PRO A 201 -1.25 -6.76 -0.80
CA PRO A 201 -1.57 -7.08 0.58
C PRO A 201 -0.96 -6.04 1.53
N GLY A 202 -1.71 -5.65 2.55
CA GLY A 202 -1.33 -4.62 3.51
C GLY A 202 -1.28 -3.22 2.91
N ASN A 203 -0.40 -2.40 3.47
CA ASN A 203 -0.21 -0.98 3.16
C ASN A 203 1.24 -0.72 2.70
N PRO A 204 1.64 -1.23 1.52
CA PRO A 204 3.02 -1.07 1.06
C PRO A 204 3.36 0.38 0.72
N THR A 205 2.37 1.24 0.42
CA THR A 205 2.59 2.68 0.22
C THR A 205 2.75 3.43 1.55
N ARG A 206 2.61 2.74 2.69
CA ARG A 206 2.64 3.33 4.04
C ARG A 206 1.83 4.61 4.09
N SER A 207 0.61 4.55 3.53
CA SER A 207 -0.33 5.65 3.43
C SER A 207 -1.31 5.59 4.59
N TYR A 208 -1.52 6.72 5.24
CA TYR A 208 -2.30 6.82 6.47
C TYR A 208 -3.29 7.97 6.37
N ARG A 209 -4.29 7.95 7.24
CA ARG A 209 -5.22 9.05 7.44
C ARG A 209 -5.52 9.29 8.92
N SER A 210 -5.80 10.53 9.29
CA SER A 210 -6.17 10.92 10.67
C SER A 210 -7.28 11.97 10.67
N GLU A 211 -8.19 11.87 11.63
CA GLU A 211 -9.15 12.94 11.96
C GLU A 211 -8.51 14.03 12.82
N SER A 212 -7.49 13.65 13.62
CA SER A 212 -6.74 14.59 14.46
C SER A 212 -5.80 15.43 13.60
N PRO A 213 -5.54 16.70 13.98
CA PRO A 213 -4.63 17.55 13.22
C PRO A 213 -3.23 16.95 13.04
N LEU A 214 -2.57 17.33 11.94
CA LEU A 214 -1.15 17.05 11.74
C LEU A 214 -0.36 18.33 11.96
N LYS A 215 0.70 18.28 12.78
CA LYS A 215 1.59 19.42 12.98
C LYS A 215 2.65 19.45 11.89
N ILE A 216 2.82 20.61 11.24
CA ILE A 216 3.92 20.83 10.30
C ILE A 216 5.21 21.04 11.08
N VAL A 217 6.20 20.16 10.90
CA VAL A 217 7.49 20.24 11.62
C VAL A 217 8.67 20.53 10.69
N GLY A 218 8.47 20.49 9.38
CA GLY A 218 9.48 20.84 8.39
C GLY A 218 8.94 20.79 6.97
N GLU A 219 9.76 21.19 6.00
CA GLU A 219 9.50 21.04 4.56
C GLU A 219 10.68 20.31 3.91
N VAL A 220 10.37 19.31 3.08
CA VAL A 220 11.36 18.59 2.28
C VAL A 220 11.45 19.24 0.91
N VAL A 221 12.65 19.64 0.52
CA VAL A 221 12.92 20.25 -0.79
C VAL A 221 13.53 19.28 -1.80
N ASP A 222 14.13 18.19 -1.33
CA ASP A 222 14.78 17.18 -2.16
C ASP A 222 13.90 15.92 -2.23
N TRP A 223 13.02 15.90 -3.23
CA TRP A 223 12.16 14.76 -3.54
C TRP A 223 11.99 14.63 -5.06
N VAL A 224 11.77 13.40 -5.52
CA VAL A 224 11.71 13.11 -6.94
C VAL A 224 10.39 13.59 -7.51
N LYS A 225 10.44 14.58 -8.39
CA LYS A 225 9.27 15.03 -9.15
C LYS A 225 8.93 14.01 -10.24
N PRO A 226 7.68 13.48 -10.26
CA PRO A 226 7.24 12.61 -11.34
C PRO A 226 7.31 13.34 -12.68
N SER A 227 7.63 12.62 -13.76
CA SER A 227 7.65 13.22 -15.10
C SER A 227 6.24 13.61 -15.57
N PRO A 228 6.09 14.57 -16.51
CA PRO A 228 4.79 14.90 -17.08
C PRO A 228 4.04 13.68 -17.65
N GLU A 229 4.77 12.76 -18.28
CA GLU A 229 4.20 11.52 -18.84
C GLU A 229 3.72 10.57 -17.73
N GLU A 230 4.44 10.48 -16.62
CA GLU A 230 4.03 9.69 -15.46
C GLU A 230 2.78 10.28 -14.82
N LEU A 231 2.74 11.59 -14.60
CA LEU A 231 1.57 12.29 -14.06
C LEU A 231 0.34 12.11 -14.94
N GLN A 232 0.51 12.21 -16.26
CA GLN A 232 -0.58 12.00 -17.21
C GLN A 232 -1.15 10.59 -17.10
N ARG A 233 -0.29 9.57 -17.03
CA ARG A 233 -0.72 8.17 -16.82
C ARG A 233 -1.43 7.97 -15.49
N PHE A 234 -1.01 8.66 -14.42
CA PHE A 234 -1.72 8.60 -13.14
C PHE A 234 -3.10 9.24 -13.21
N ARG A 235 -3.23 10.41 -13.84
CA ARG A 235 -4.52 11.09 -14.04
C ARG A 235 -5.48 10.23 -14.85
N GLU A 236 -5.03 9.66 -15.97
CA GLU A 236 -5.84 8.76 -16.78
C GLU A 236 -6.33 7.53 -16.00
N LYS A 237 -5.48 6.97 -15.12
CA LYS A 237 -5.88 5.85 -14.26
C LYS A 237 -6.91 6.26 -13.21
N LEU A 238 -6.81 7.48 -12.66
CA LEU A 238 -7.77 8.01 -11.69
C LEU A 238 -9.12 8.31 -12.35
N ASP A 239 -9.12 8.88 -13.55
CA ASP A 239 -10.34 9.19 -14.30
C ASP A 239 -11.08 7.92 -14.75
N ASN A 240 -10.32 6.88 -15.13
CA ASN A 240 -10.88 5.58 -15.51
C ASN A 240 -11.21 4.67 -14.31
N SER A 241 -10.82 5.06 -13.09
CA SER A 241 -11.10 4.30 -11.88
C SER A 241 -12.58 4.48 -11.49
N LYS A 242 -13.31 3.36 -11.49
CA LYS A 242 -14.70 3.29 -10.98
C LYS A 242 -14.80 3.30 -9.45
N GLY A 243 -13.68 3.45 -8.73
CA GLY A 243 -13.64 3.43 -7.27
C GLY A 243 -14.38 4.60 -6.63
N SER A 244 -15.17 4.32 -5.58
CA SER A 244 -15.62 5.32 -4.63
C SER A 244 -14.46 5.69 -3.68
N ILE A 245 -14.37 6.97 -3.31
CA ILE A 245 -13.46 7.40 -2.25
C ILE A 245 -14.08 6.96 -0.93
N ILE A 246 -13.33 6.21 -0.14
CA ILE A 246 -13.68 5.92 1.24
C ILE A 246 -13.19 7.12 2.05
N ASN A 247 -14.14 8.02 2.33
CA ASN A 247 -13.91 9.23 3.12
C ASN A 247 -13.88 8.93 4.60
#